data_AF-A0A2V9U4B4-F1
#
_entry.id   AF-A0A2V9U4B4-F1
#
_cell.length_a   1.000
_cell.length_b   1.000
_cell.length_c   1.000
_cell.angle_alpha   90.00
_cell.angle_beta   90.00
_cell.angle_gamma   90.00
#
_symmetry.space_group_name_H-M   'P 1'
#
loop_
_entity.id
_entity.type
_entity.pdbx_description
1 polymer ?
#
loop_
_entity_poly.entity_id
_entity_poly.type
_entity_poly.pdbx_seq_one_letter_code
_entity_poly.pdbx_strand_id
1 'polypeptide(L)'
;GFITQAGFEYVNPTNFIGFPDYVGRDLMLNDVNAACPGETTASFLSATAPDLGCRGFRSQAPLHVSYGSTQSSFALSFLAKHKRTRLVTIMLGANDLFLLEEACAGDQTCIANGLPQVLATISANMATILGEIRASGYKGVIVVENYYSLDYSDAAGTTLMQLLNQAVSAPAASFGAVVADVFSAFEIAATNPFAGGNTCKAGLLNASPHNQFLCDVHPSQSGQRLIARAVEAAFTAALQAAE
;
A
#
# COMPACT_ATOMS: atom_id res chain seq x y z
N GLY A 1 9.43 3.05 4.24
CA GLY A 1 9.57 3.33 2.79
C GLY A 1 10.23 2.14 2.11
N PHE A 2 10.38 2.14 0.79
CA PHE A 2 11.17 1.14 0.06
C PHE A 2 11.91 1.82 -1.09
N ILE A 3 13.14 1.39 -1.35
CA ILE A 3 13.98 1.86 -2.45
C ILE A 3 14.53 0.62 -3.12
N THR A 4 14.40 0.50 -4.44
CA THR A 4 14.92 -0.65 -5.20
C THR A 4 16.44 -0.72 -5.12
N GLN A 5 16.98 -1.92 -4.81
CA GLN A 5 18.42 -2.20 -4.78
C GLN A 5 19.21 -1.26 -3.85
N ALA A 6 18.63 -0.91 -2.70
CA ALA A 6 19.26 -0.06 -1.70
C ALA A 6 20.46 -0.70 -0.97
N GLY A 7 21.04 -1.80 -1.46
CA GLY A 7 22.32 -2.32 -1.01
C GLY A 7 22.51 -2.42 0.50
N PHE A 8 23.54 -1.76 1.03
CA PHE A 8 23.93 -1.86 2.43
C PHE A 8 22.94 -1.14 3.35
N GLU A 9 22.15 -0.20 2.85
CA GLU A 9 21.18 0.56 3.61
C GLU A 9 20.10 -0.34 4.21
N TYR A 10 19.81 -1.49 3.59
CA TYR A 10 18.87 -2.49 4.11
C TYR A 10 19.24 -3.10 5.46
N VAL A 11 20.49 -3.00 5.91
CA VAL A 11 20.89 -3.51 7.25
C VAL A 11 20.19 -2.78 8.39
N ASN A 12 19.72 -1.55 8.15
CA ASN A 12 19.00 -0.76 9.14
C ASN A 12 17.63 -0.31 8.58
N PRO A 13 16.51 -0.86 9.07
CA PRO A 13 15.19 -0.54 8.55
C PRO A 13 14.80 0.92 8.81
N THR A 14 15.41 1.60 9.79
CA THR A 14 15.12 3.02 10.07
C THR A 14 15.63 3.95 8.98
N ASN A 15 16.46 3.47 8.04
CA ASN A 15 16.87 4.25 6.87
C ASN A 15 15.70 4.50 5.90
N PHE A 16 14.62 3.72 6.02
CA PHE A 16 13.52 3.73 5.08
C PHE A 16 12.28 4.39 5.66
N ILE A 17 12.21 5.71 5.60
CA ILE A 17 11.01 6.46 6.00
C ILE A 17 9.89 6.26 4.98
N GLY A 18 8.70 5.87 5.45
CA GLY A 18 7.47 5.75 4.66
C GLY A 18 6.34 6.64 5.17
N PHE A 19 5.19 6.56 4.51
CA PHE A 19 4.01 7.31 4.94
C PHE A 19 3.59 7.03 6.41
N PRO A 20 3.72 5.81 6.98
CA PRO A 20 3.33 5.58 8.36
C PRO A 20 4.15 6.39 9.37
N ASP A 21 5.45 6.61 9.10
CA ASP A 21 6.32 7.45 9.94
C ASP A 21 5.85 8.91 9.95
N TYR A 22 5.43 9.41 8.78
CA TYR A 22 4.88 10.76 8.65
C TYR A 22 3.54 10.92 9.37
N VAL A 23 2.62 9.96 9.17
CA VAL A 23 1.31 9.94 9.84
C VAL A 23 1.49 9.86 11.36
N GLY A 24 2.37 8.98 11.84
CA GLY A 24 2.68 8.83 13.25
C GLY A 24 3.16 10.14 13.87
N ARG A 25 4.15 10.76 13.25
CA ARG A 25 4.69 12.05 13.70
C ARG A 25 3.62 13.16 13.70
N ASP A 26 2.90 13.33 12.61
CA ASP A 26 1.99 14.46 12.40
C ASP A 26 0.73 14.37 13.27
N LEU A 27 0.23 13.15 13.51
CA LEU A 27 -0.91 12.89 14.39
C LEU A 27 -0.52 12.64 15.85
N MET A 28 0.77 12.73 16.19
CA MET A 28 1.33 12.41 17.51
C MET A 28 0.93 10.99 17.98
N LEU A 29 1.02 10.01 17.08
CA LEU A 29 0.82 8.59 17.33
C LEU A 29 2.16 7.86 17.31
N ASN A 30 2.32 6.88 18.19
CA ASN A 30 3.40 5.91 18.03
C ASN A 30 3.02 4.94 16.92
N ASP A 31 3.83 4.87 15.87
CA ASP A 31 3.62 3.96 14.76
C ASP A 31 4.28 2.60 15.02
N VAL A 32 3.69 1.56 14.44
CA VAL A 32 4.21 0.18 14.44
C VAL A 32 4.01 -0.33 13.03
N ASN A 33 5.10 -0.39 12.27
CA ASN A 33 5.06 -0.74 10.86
C ASN A 33 5.45 -2.20 10.63
N ALA A 34 4.47 -3.03 10.28
CA ALA A 34 4.66 -4.43 9.91
C ALA A 34 4.68 -4.68 8.40
N ALA A 35 4.65 -3.62 7.59
CA ALA A 35 4.63 -3.75 6.14
C ALA A 35 5.89 -4.48 5.66
N CYS A 36 5.69 -5.33 4.66
CA CYS A 36 6.73 -6.12 4.03
C CYS A 36 6.72 -5.85 2.52
N PRO A 37 7.86 -5.47 1.92
CA PRO A 37 7.97 -5.31 0.48
C PRO A 37 7.60 -6.60 -0.24
N GLY A 38 6.67 -6.53 -1.21
CA GLY A 38 6.21 -7.70 -1.95
C GLY A 38 5.04 -8.47 -1.32
N GLU A 39 4.47 -8.01 -0.20
CA GLU A 39 3.27 -8.64 0.37
C GLU A 39 2.05 -8.50 -0.57
N THR A 40 1.31 -9.59 -0.78
CA THR A 40 0.05 -9.62 -1.53
C THR A 40 -1.15 -9.69 -0.57
N THR A 41 -2.36 -9.46 -1.05
CA THR A 41 -3.56 -9.68 -0.20
C THR A 41 -3.68 -11.12 0.27
N ALA A 42 -3.23 -12.08 -0.55
CA ALA A 42 -3.25 -13.50 -0.21
C ALA A 42 -2.15 -13.88 0.79
N SER A 43 -0.91 -13.41 0.59
CA SER A 43 0.21 -13.73 1.50
C SER A 43 0.06 -13.07 2.88
N PHE A 44 -0.62 -11.92 2.93
CA PHE A 44 -0.95 -11.25 4.18
C PHE A 44 -1.78 -12.15 5.10
N LEU A 45 -2.67 -12.95 4.52
CA LEU A 45 -3.53 -13.92 5.21
C LEU A 45 -2.85 -15.28 5.39
N SER A 46 -2.09 -15.75 4.41
CA SER A 46 -1.55 -17.11 4.37
C SER A 46 -0.04 -17.17 4.12
N ALA A 47 0.68 -17.88 5.00
CA ALA A 47 2.13 -18.06 4.87
C ALA A 47 2.55 -18.88 3.65
N THR A 48 1.61 -19.62 3.03
CA THR A 48 1.86 -20.46 1.85
C THR A 48 1.37 -19.83 0.55
N ALA A 49 0.60 -18.74 0.61
CA ALA A 49 0.17 -18.05 -0.60
C ALA A 49 1.37 -17.41 -1.33
N PRO A 50 1.29 -17.21 -2.65
CA PRO A 50 2.29 -16.47 -3.40
C PRO A 50 2.43 -15.03 -2.88
N ASP A 51 3.68 -14.60 -2.72
CA ASP A 51 4.06 -13.21 -2.48
C ASP A 51 5.01 -12.76 -3.61
N LEU A 52 5.26 -11.46 -3.71
CA LEU A 52 6.21 -10.87 -4.64
C LEU A 52 7.53 -10.58 -3.92
N GLY A 53 8.04 -11.56 -3.17
CA GLY A 53 9.36 -11.50 -2.54
C GLY A 53 9.41 -11.09 -1.06
N CYS A 54 8.28 -10.86 -0.37
CA CYS A 54 8.28 -10.51 1.06
C CYS A 54 9.04 -11.50 1.94
N ARG A 55 8.79 -12.80 1.79
CA ARG A 55 9.50 -13.85 2.54
C ARG A 55 11.00 -13.84 2.23
N GLY A 56 11.36 -13.61 0.97
CA GLY A 56 12.74 -13.46 0.53
C GLY A 56 13.40 -12.20 1.11
N PHE A 57 12.67 -11.10 1.23
CA PHE A 57 13.13 -9.88 1.87
C PHE A 57 13.41 -10.12 3.36
N ARG A 58 12.45 -10.71 4.09
CA ARG A 58 12.56 -11.00 5.54
C ARG A 58 13.69 -11.95 5.90
N SER A 59 14.16 -12.79 4.97
CA SER A 59 15.31 -13.68 5.19
C SER A 59 16.67 -12.98 5.00
N GLN A 60 16.69 -11.80 4.36
CA GLN A 60 17.90 -11.08 3.98
C GLN A 60 18.04 -9.72 4.67
N ALA A 61 16.92 -9.09 5.01
CA ALA A 61 16.85 -7.75 5.59
C ALA A 61 15.76 -7.67 6.68
N PRO A 62 15.99 -6.87 7.74
CA PRO A 62 14.99 -6.62 8.77
C PRO A 62 13.82 -5.78 8.25
N LEU A 63 12.63 -6.05 8.79
CA LEU A 63 11.49 -5.13 8.71
C LEU A 63 11.58 -4.07 9.83
N HIS A 64 10.79 -3.01 9.73
CA HIS A 64 10.63 -2.03 10.82
C HIS A 64 10.19 -2.71 12.13
N VAL A 65 9.30 -3.70 12.03
CA VAL A 65 8.94 -4.59 13.13
C VAL A 65 9.06 -6.04 12.69
N SER A 66 9.82 -6.82 13.45
CA SER A 66 9.99 -8.25 13.19
C SER A 66 8.81 -9.06 13.70
N TYR A 67 8.37 -10.01 12.88
CA TYR A 67 7.38 -11.03 13.23
C TYR A 67 7.72 -12.34 12.50
N GLY A 68 7.30 -13.49 13.04
CA GLY A 68 7.61 -14.82 12.50
C GLY A 68 6.48 -15.46 11.67
N SER A 69 5.26 -14.95 11.76
CA SER A 69 4.06 -15.49 11.10
C SER A 69 3.67 -14.65 9.85
N THR A 70 2.37 -14.62 9.52
CA THR A 70 1.77 -13.73 8.51
C THR A 70 1.55 -12.33 9.07
N GLN A 71 1.42 -11.32 8.19
CA GLN A 71 1.07 -9.97 8.62
C GLN A 71 -0.30 -9.91 9.31
N SER A 72 -1.31 -10.68 8.85
CA SER A 72 -2.61 -10.77 9.55
C SER A 72 -2.44 -11.27 10.99
N SER A 73 -1.71 -12.37 11.20
CA SER A 73 -1.47 -12.92 12.53
C SER A 73 -0.75 -11.93 13.45
N PHE A 74 0.24 -11.20 12.93
CA PHE A 74 0.89 -10.13 13.67
C PHE A 74 -0.10 -9.00 14.02
N ALA A 75 -0.84 -8.49 13.04
CA ALA A 75 -1.78 -7.37 13.22
C ALA A 75 -2.85 -7.69 14.26
N LEU A 76 -3.49 -8.86 14.17
CA LEU A 76 -4.51 -9.29 15.13
C LEU A 76 -3.93 -9.47 16.54
N SER A 77 -2.72 -10.04 16.65
CA SER A 77 -2.01 -10.16 17.93
C SER A 77 -1.64 -8.81 18.54
N PHE A 78 -1.25 -7.85 17.69
CA PHE A 78 -0.95 -6.48 18.10
C PHE A 78 -2.22 -5.79 18.62
N LEU A 79 -3.33 -5.82 17.88
CA LEU A 79 -4.60 -5.24 18.29
C LEU A 79 -5.20 -5.92 19.54
N ALA A 80 -4.91 -7.21 19.75
CA ALA A 80 -5.26 -7.91 20.97
C ALA A 80 -4.54 -7.33 22.20
N LYS A 81 -3.27 -6.94 22.07
CA LYS A 81 -2.43 -6.43 23.17
C LYS A 81 -2.49 -4.91 23.34
N HIS A 82 -2.75 -4.17 22.26
CA HIS A 82 -2.71 -2.71 22.23
C HIS A 82 -4.12 -2.13 22.05
N LYS A 83 -4.94 -2.21 23.10
CA LYS A 83 -6.34 -1.76 23.08
C LYS A 83 -6.54 -0.25 22.87
N ARG A 84 -5.47 0.54 22.95
CA ARG A 84 -5.47 2.00 22.70
C ARG A 84 -5.03 2.38 21.28
N THR A 85 -4.82 1.41 20.39
CA THR A 85 -4.54 1.70 18.97
C THR A 85 -5.67 2.56 18.41
N ARG A 86 -5.31 3.69 17.79
CA ARG A 86 -6.26 4.70 17.29
C ARG A 86 -6.55 4.56 15.80
N LEU A 87 -5.54 4.12 15.03
CA LEU A 87 -5.54 4.07 13.59
C LEU A 87 -4.87 2.78 13.11
N VAL A 88 -5.47 2.14 12.11
CA VAL A 88 -4.87 1.08 11.28
C VAL A 88 -4.90 1.57 9.83
N THR A 89 -3.76 1.48 9.14
CA THR A 89 -3.59 1.83 7.72
C THR A 89 -3.30 0.57 6.91
N ILE A 90 -3.86 0.43 5.71
CA ILE A 90 -3.73 -0.77 4.86
C ILE A 90 -3.62 -0.37 3.38
N MET A 91 -2.38 -0.43 2.86
CA MET A 91 -2.07 -0.27 1.45
C MET A 91 -1.58 -1.62 0.91
N LEU A 92 -2.49 -2.38 0.28
CA LEU A 92 -2.24 -3.78 -0.12
C LEU A 92 -3.00 -4.10 -1.41
N GLY A 93 -2.40 -4.85 -2.33
CA GLY A 93 -3.05 -5.26 -3.59
C GLY A 93 -2.24 -5.08 -4.86
N ALA A 94 -1.29 -4.14 -4.93
CA ALA A 94 -0.51 -3.93 -6.16
C ALA A 94 0.35 -5.14 -6.52
N ASN A 95 0.92 -5.83 -5.51
CA ASN A 95 1.73 -7.03 -5.75
C ASN A 95 0.91 -8.20 -6.31
N ASP A 96 -0.39 -8.25 -6.05
CA ASP A 96 -1.29 -9.25 -6.66
C ASP A 96 -1.37 -9.05 -8.19
N LEU A 97 -1.35 -7.79 -8.66
CA LEU A 97 -1.26 -7.49 -10.10
C LEU A 97 0.12 -7.81 -10.65
N PHE A 98 1.20 -7.48 -9.95
CA PHE A 98 2.55 -7.80 -10.42
C PHE A 98 2.78 -9.31 -10.55
N LEU A 99 2.18 -10.13 -9.67
CA LEU A 99 2.21 -11.59 -9.84
C LEU A 99 1.49 -12.05 -11.12
N LEU A 100 0.39 -11.40 -11.50
CA LEU A 100 -0.29 -11.69 -12.77
C LEU A 100 0.58 -11.30 -13.95
N GLU A 101 1.22 -10.13 -13.90
CA GLU A 101 2.14 -9.67 -14.94
C GLU A 101 3.32 -10.64 -15.12
N GLU A 102 3.94 -11.10 -14.01
CA GLU A 102 5.01 -12.10 -14.02
C GLU A 102 4.54 -13.43 -14.60
N ALA A 103 3.38 -13.93 -14.16
CA ALA A 103 2.82 -15.21 -14.64
C ALA A 103 2.48 -15.16 -16.14
N CYS A 104 2.10 -13.99 -16.65
CA CYS A 104 1.80 -13.76 -18.05
C CYS A 104 3.02 -13.35 -18.89
N ALA A 105 4.21 -13.20 -18.29
CA ALA A 105 5.41 -12.68 -18.94
C ALA A 105 5.17 -11.38 -19.74
N GLY A 106 4.28 -10.51 -19.23
CA GLY A 106 3.88 -9.25 -19.88
C GLY A 106 2.90 -9.38 -21.06
N ASP A 107 2.42 -10.60 -21.39
CA ASP A 107 1.43 -10.79 -22.46
C ASP A 107 0.09 -10.13 -22.11
N GLN A 108 -0.32 -9.16 -22.92
CA GLN A 108 -1.51 -8.34 -22.65
C GLN A 108 -2.81 -9.14 -22.70
N THR A 109 -2.89 -10.19 -23.54
CA THR A 109 -4.10 -11.02 -23.64
C THR A 109 -4.25 -11.89 -22.39
N CYS A 110 -3.15 -12.50 -21.94
CA CYS A 110 -3.09 -13.25 -20.69
C CYS A 110 -3.46 -12.37 -19.49
N ILE A 111 -2.87 -11.17 -19.39
CA ILE A 111 -3.17 -10.23 -18.30
C ILE A 111 -4.65 -9.84 -18.33
N ALA A 112 -5.18 -9.45 -19.49
CA ALA A 112 -6.60 -9.09 -19.63
C ALA A 112 -7.54 -10.23 -19.23
N ASN A 113 -7.18 -11.48 -19.55
CA ASN A 113 -7.97 -12.66 -19.20
C ASN A 113 -7.89 -13.00 -17.70
N GLY A 114 -6.73 -12.80 -17.05
CA GLY A 114 -6.53 -13.10 -15.63
C GLY A 114 -7.00 -12.00 -14.69
N LEU A 115 -7.04 -10.75 -15.16
CA LEU A 115 -7.31 -9.57 -14.36
C LEU A 115 -8.65 -9.65 -13.58
N PRO A 116 -9.80 -10.04 -14.17
CA PRO A 116 -11.06 -10.11 -13.43
C PRO A 116 -10.99 -11.01 -12.20
N GLN A 117 -10.31 -12.16 -12.31
CA GLN A 117 -10.17 -13.09 -11.21
C GLN A 117 -9.24 -12.53 -10.12
N VAL A 118 -8.15 -11.88 -10.49
CA VAL A 118 -7.22 -11.24 -9.54
C VAL A 118 -7.92 -10.13 -8.77
N LEU A 119 -8.68 -9.26 -9.44
CA LEU A 119 -9.45 -8.20 -8.80
C LEU A 119 -10.51 -8.76 -7.83
N ALA A 120 -11.20 -9.85 -8.21
CA ALA A 120 -12.15 -10.52 -7.34
C ALA A 120 -11.46 -11.10 -6.09
N THR A 121 -10.29 -11.71 -6.26
CA THR A 121 -9.48 -12.23 -5.14
C THR A 121 -9.01 -11.11 -4.21
N ILE A 122 -8.51 -9.99 -4.74
CA ILE A 122 -8.12 -8.82 -3.96
C ILE A 122 -9.29 -8.33 -3.10
N SER A 123 -10.45 -8.13 -3.71
CA SER A 123 -11.65 -7.66 -3.01
C SER A 123 -12.09 -8.63 -1.91
N ALA A 124 -12.11 -9.93 -2.19
CA ALA A 124 -12.46 -10.96 -1.21
C ALA A 124 -11.47 -11.01 -0.04
N ASN A 125 -10.16 -10.95 -0.32
CA ASN A 125 -9.14 -10.95 0.72
C ASN A 125 -9.20 -9.69 1.57
N MET A 126 -9.39 -8.51 0.95
CA MET A 126 -9.57 -7.26 1.69
C MET A 126 -10.81 -7.30 2.58
N ALA A 127 -11.91 -7.91 2.11
CA ALA A 127 -13.08 -8.14 2.95
C ALA A 127 -12.77 -9.02 4.17
N THR A 128 -12.04 -10.12 3.98
CA THR A 128 -11.57 -10.98 5.08
C THR A 128 -10.69 -10.19 6.06
N ILE A 129 -9.67 -9.47 5.57
CA ILE A 129 -8.73 -8.71 6.39
C ILE A 129 -9.47 -7.69 7.26
N LEU A 130 -10.33 -6.89 6.66
CA LEU A 130 -11.11 -5.87 7.38
C LEU A 130 -12.08 -6.51 8.39
N GLY A 131 -12.71 -7.63 8.00
CA GLY A 131 -13.59 -8.43 8.84
C GLY A 131 -12.86 -8.98 10.08
N GLU A 132 -11.67 -9.57 9.89
CA GLU A 132 -10.84 -10.09 10.99
C GLU A 132 -10.40 -8.98 11.95
N ILE A 133 -9.98 -7.82 11.42
CA ILE A 133 -9.63 -6.66 12.25
C ILE A 133 -10.83 -6.23 13.09
N ARG A 134 -12.03 -6.11 12.51
CA ARG A 134 -13.25 -5.77 13.27
C ARG A 134 -13.65 -6.85 14.27
N ALA A 135 -13.55 -8.12 13.90
CA ALA A 135 -13.85 -9.27 14.76
C ALA A 135 -12.90 -9.36 15.96
N SER A 136 -11.68 -8.84 15.87
CA SER A 136 -10.74 -8.73 17.01
C SER A 136 -11.21 -7.79 18.12
N GLY A 137 -12.30 -7.05 17.89
CA GLY A 137 -12.83 -6.03 18.78
C GLY A 137 -12.24 -4.64 18.55
N TYR A 138 -11.44 -4.44 17.50
CA TYR A 138 -10.89 -3.13 17.15
C TYR A 138 -11.97 -2.14 16.73
N LYS A 139 -12.10 -1.05 17.50
CA LYS A 139 -13.09 0.02 17.28
C LYS A 139 -12.50 1.32 16.73
N GLY A 140 -11.17 1.40 16.60
CA GLY A 140 -10.52 2.57 16.03
C GLY A 140 -10.76 2.70 14.53
N VAL A 141 -10.24 3.78 13.94
CA VAL A 141 -10.38 4.03 12.50
C VAL A 141 -9.50 3.04 11.73
N ILE A 142 -10.03 2.53 10.63
CA ILE A 142 -9.27 1.81 9.61
C ILE A 142 -9.27 2.68 8.36
N VAL A 143 -8.10 2.97 7.83
CA VAL A 143 -7.92 3.67 6.56
C VAL A 143 -7.36 2.65 5.56
N VAL A 144 -8.04 2.48 4.44
CA VAL A 144 -7.53 1.74 3.28
C VAL A 144 -6.98 2.76 2.30
N GLU A 145 -5.70 2.66 1.95
CA GLU A 145 -5.10 3.51 0.92
C GLU A 145 -5.33 2.90 -0.47
N ASN A 146 -5.83 3.71 -1.40
CA ASN A 146 -5.79 3.35 -2.82
C ASN A 146 -4.40 3.70 -3.42
N TYR A 147 -4.15 3.30 -4.66
CA TYR A 147 -2.88 3.48 -5.36
C TYR A 147 -2.95 4.63 -6.37
N TYR A 148 -1.79 5.13 -6.79
CA TYR A 148 -1.64 6.15 -7.83
C TYR A 148 -1.28 5.55 -9.19
N SER A 149 -1.55 6.27 -10.27
CA SER A 149 -1.03 5.92 -11.60
C SER A 149 0.43 6.35 -11.74
N LEU A 150 1.24 5.59 -12.51
CA LEU A 150 2.62 5.97 -12.82
C LEU A 150 2.68 7.08 -13.87
N ASP A 151 1.70 7.11 -14.76
CA ASP A 151 1.52 8.15 -15.77
C ASP A 151 0.02 8.33 -16.07
N TYR A 152 -0.53 9.45 -15.62
CA TYR A 152 -1.94 9.80 -15.82
C TYR A 152 -2.26 10.15 -17.28
N SER A 153 -1.25 10.36 -18.13
CA SER A 153 -1.45 10.50 -19.58
C SER A 153 -1.58 9.15 -20.29
N ASP A 154 -1.16 8.05 -19.66
CA ASP A 154 -1.43 6.68 -20.12
C ASP A 154 -2.82 6.23 -19.65
N ALA A 155 -3.80 6.29 -20.55
CA ALA A 155 -5.18 5.91 -20.26
C ALA A 155 -5.33 4.42 -19.87
N ALA A 156 -4.52 3.53 -20.45
CA ALA A 156 -4.63 2.09 -20.19
C ALA A 156 -4.10 1.75 -18.80
N GLY A 157 -2.89 2.18 -18.46
CA GLY A 157 -2.32 2.00 -17.13
C GLY A 157 -3.14 2.69 -16.04
N THR A 158 -3.68 3.87 -16.32
CA THR A 158 -4.55 4.61 -15.39
C THR A 158 -5.88 3.87 -15.16
N THR A 159 -6.49 3.30 -16.20
CA THR A 159 -7.71 2.49 -16.08
C THR A 159 -7.45 1.22 -15.26
N LEU A 160 -6.32 0.54 -15.49
CA LEU A 160 -5.93 -0.63 -14.71
C LEU A 160 -5.80 -0.28 -13.22
N MET A 161 -5.19 0.87 -12.91
CA MET A 161 -5.03 1.32 -11.53
C MET A 161 -6.37 1.70 -10.89
N GLN A 162 -7.30 2.29 -11.64
CA GLN A 162 -8.66 2.54 -11.17
C GLN A 162 -9.41 1.24 -10.82
N LEU A 163 -9.25 0.19 -11.64
CA LEU A 163 -9.83 -1.13 -11.37
C LEU A 163 -9.25 -1.76 -10.10
N LEU A 164 -7.92 -1.66 -9.89
CA LEU A 164 -7.29 -2.08 -8.64
C LEU A 164 -7.88 -1.31 -7.45
N ASN A 165 -7.94 0.01 -7.57
CA ASN A 165 -8.43 0.90 -6.51
C ASN A 165 -9.88 0.58 -6.13
N GLN A 166 -10.71 0.25 -7.11
CA GLN A 166 -12.06 -0.23 -6.87
C GLN A 166 -12.04 -1.56 -6.10
N ALA A 167 -11.23 -2.53 -6.51
CA ALA A 167 -11.16 -3.83 -5.86
C ALA A 167 -10.69 -3.75 -4.40
N VAL A 168 -9.65 -2.96 -4.09
CA VAL A 168 -9.13 -2.82 -2.73
C VAL A 168 -10.08 -2.05 -1.81
N SER A 169 -10.81 -1.08 -2.37
CA SER A 169 -11.67 -0.17 -1.60
C SER A 169 -13.10 -0.67 -1.43
N ALA A 170 -13.58 -1.54 -2.34
CA ALA A 170 -14.98 -1.99 -2.35
C ALA A 170 -15.48 -2.53 -0.99
N PRO A 171 -14.70 -3.32 -0.22
CA PRO A 171 -15.18 -3.82 1.06
C PRO A 171 -15.15 -2.79 2.20
N ALA A 172 -14.47 -1.64 2.05
CA ALA A 172 -14.13 -0.74 3.15
C ALA A 172 -15.36 -0.28 3.95
N ALA A 173 -16.39 0.21 3.27
CA ALA A 173 -17.60 0.74 3.92
C ALA A 173 -18.35 -0.33 4.72
N SER A 174 -18.40 -1.59 4.24
CA SER A 174 -19.07 -2.69 4.95
C SER A 174 -18.45 -3.01 6.31
N PHE A 175 -17.19 -2.64 6.51
CA PHE A 175 -16.48 -2.82 7.78
C PHE A 175 -16.23 -1.50 8.51
N GLY A 176 -16.88 -0.40 8.10
CA GLY A 176 -16.68 0.93 8.68
C GLY A 176 -15.22 1.40 8.57
N ALA A 177 -14.51 0.98 7.54
CA ALA A 177 -13.24 1.56 7.14
C ALA A 177 -13.51 2.73 6.19
N VAL A 178 -12.59 3.69 6.16
CA VAL A 178 -12.60 4.81 5.21
C VAL A 178 -11.47 4.64 4.20
N VAL A 179 -11.59 5.31 3.05
CA VAL A 179 -10.58 5.25 1.98
C VAL A 179 -9.78 6.54 1.97
N ALA A 180 -8.45 6.43 1.97
CA ALA A 180 -7.57 7.54 1.63
C ALA A 180 -7.41 7.61 0.11
N ASP A 181 -7.87 8.70 -0.50
CA ASP A 181 -7.82 8.90 -1.94
C ASP A 181 -6.45 9.41 -2.41
N VAL A 182 -5.48 8.52 -2.37
CA VAL A 182 -4.12 8.72 -2.87
C VAL A 182 -4.12 8.93 -4.39
N PHE A 183 -4.98 8.22 -5.12
CA PHE A 183 -5.09 8.31 -6.58
C PHE A 183 -5.32 9.76 -7.03
N SER A 184 -6.36 10.41 -6.52
CA SER A 184 -6.66 11.80 -6.89
C SER A 184 -5.60 12.77 -6.38
N ALA A 185 -5.04 12.52 -5.18
CA ALA A 185 -3.97 13.36 -4.63
C ALA A 185 -2.73 13.38 -5.54
N PHE A 186 -2.34 12.21 -6.07
CA PHE A 186 -1.25 12.06 -7.01
C PHE A 186 -1.60 12.63 -8.40
N GLU A 187 -2.82 12.45 -8.88
CA GLU A 187 -3.28 13.03 -10.14
C GLU A 187 -3.15 14.55 -10.14
N ILE A 188 -3.64 15.20 -9.08
CA ILE A 188 -3.55 16.66 -8.91
C ILE A 188 -2.09 17.12 -8.93
N ALA A 189 -1.21 16.38 -8.27
CA ALA A 189 0.22 16.71 -8.23
C ALA A 189 0.92 16.45 -9.58
N ALA A 190 0.55 15.40 -10.30
CA ALA A 190 1.20 14.98 -11.55
C ALA A 190 0.70 15.71 -12.80
N THR A 191 -0.52 16.25 -12.79
CA THR A 191 -1.12 16.95 -13.95
C THR A 191 -0.60 18.37 -14.16
N ASN A 192 0.33 18.85 -13.32
CA ASN A 192 0.95 20.16 -13.52
C ASN A 192 1.71 20.24 -14.88
N PRO A 193 1.85 21.44 -15.49
CA PRO A 193 2.44 21.59 -16.83
C PRO A 193 3.86 21.04 -17.00
N PHE A 194 4.64 20.92 -15.92
CA PHE A 194 6.01 20.39 -15.98
C PHE A 194 6.04 18.86 -15.99
N ALA A 195 5.11 18.21 -15.28
CA ALA A 195 5.03 16.77 -15.17
C ALA A 195 4.16 16.12 -16.25
N GLY A 196 3.12 16.82 -16.73
CA GLY A 196 2.28 16.38 -17.85
C GLY A 196 1.57 15.04 -17.61
N GLY A 197 1.22 14.75 -16.35
CA GLY A 197 0.63 13.48 -15.92
C GLY A 197 1.64 12.44 -15.42
N ASN A 198 2.94 12.63 -15.66
CA ASN A 198 3.96 11.66 -15.29
C ASN A 198 4.37 11.81 -13.81
N THR A 199 4.08 10.79 -13.00
CA THR A 199 4.28 10.80 -11.55
C THR A 199 5.76 10.87 -11.15
N CYS A 200 6.66 10.29 -11.97
CA CYS A 200 8.11 10.44 -11.79
C CYS A 200 8.56 11.89 -12.01
N LYS A 201 8.14 12.54 -13.10
CA LYS A 201 8.47 13.95 -13.39
C LYS A 201 7.89 14.92 -12.36
N ALA A 202 6.79 14.54 -11.71
CA ALA A 202 6.24 15.28 -10.58
C ALA A 202 7.11 15.19 -9.30
N GLY A 203 8.20 14.39 -9.33
CA GLY A 203 9.09 14.18 -8.20
C GLY A 203 8.51 13.27 -7.12
N LEU A 204 7.50 12.46 -7.44
CA LEU A 204 6.77 11.65 -6.46
C LEU A 204 7.26 10.19 -6.37
N LEU A 205 8.13 9.75 -7.27
CA LEU A 205 8.70 8.39 -7.29
C LEU A 205 10.22 8.42 -7.08
N ASN A 206 10.78 7.34 -6.56
CA ASN A 206 12.23 7.20 -6.41
C ASN A 206 12.90 7.11 -7.78
N ALA A 207 14.01 7.83 -7.96
CA ALA A 207 14.84 7.66 -9.14
C ALA A 207 15.36 6.22 -9.24
N SER A 208 15.41 5.68 -10.45
CA SER A 208 15.95 4.35 -10.71
C SER A 208 17.44 4.33 -10.38
N PRO A 209 17.94 3.29 -9.69
CA PRO A 209 19.37 3.17 -9.39
C PRO A 209 20.22 2.99 -10.66
N HIS A 210 19.61 2.54 -11.76
CA HIS A 210 20.30 2.31 -13.05
C HIS A 210 20.28 3.54 -13.95
N ASN A 211 19.27 4.39 -13.82
CA ASN A 211 19.11 5.59 -14.63
C ASN A 211 18.37 6.66 -13.84
N GLN A 212 19.10 7.67 -13.37
CA GLN A 212 18.56 8.78 -12.58
C GLN A 212 17.49 9.62 -13.31
N PHE A 213 17.34 9.47 -14.63
CA PHE A 213 16.29 10.12 -15.42
C PHE A 213 15.00 9.30 -15.52
N LEU A 214 15.00 8.08 -14.99
CA LEU A 214 13.83 7.23 -14.84
C LEU A 214 13.53 7.07 -13.35
N CYS A 215 12.30 6.70 -13.02
CA CYS A 215 11.93 6.31 -11.67
C CYS A 215 11.54 4.83 -11.62
N ASP A 216 11.64 4.24 -10.44
CA ASP A 216 10.91 3.02 -10.14
C ASP A 216 9.44 3.33 -9.78
N VAL A 217 8.69 2.32 -9.37
CA VAL A 217 7.27 2.46 -9.03
C VAL A 217 7.03 2.97 -7.61
N HIS A 218 8.06 3.06 -6.77
CA HIS A 218 7.93 3.32 -5.34
C HIS A 218 7.94 4.83 -5.06
N PRO A 219 7.16 5.30 -4.06
CA PRO A 219 7.12 6.72 -3.78
C PRO A 219 8.45 7.24 -3.20
N SER A 220 8.89 8.39 -3.70
CA SER A 220 9.93 9.22 -3.09
C SER A 220 9.47 9.78 -1.75
N GLN A 221 10.34 10.48 -1.02
CA GLN A 221 9.94 11.12 0.24
C GLN A 221 8.78 12.13 0.06
N SER A 222 8.72 12.86 -1.06
CA SER A 222 7.57 13.70 -1.41
C SER A 222 6.32 12.89 -1.71
N GLY A 223 6.46 11.75 -2.40
CA GLY A 223 5.35 10.81 -2.61
C GLY A 223 4.81 10.22 -1.31
N GLN A 224 5.69 9.71 -0.43
CA GLN A 224 5.34 9.20 0.90
C GLN A 224 4.62 10.25 1.74
N ARG A 225 5.09 11.50 1.69
CA ARG A 225 4.46 12.63 2.39
C ARG A 225 3.07 12.94 1.84
N LEU A 226 2.86 12.81 0.53
CA LEU A 226 1.56 13.00 -0.10
C LEU A 226 0.57 11.90 0.30
N ILE A 227 1.01 10.64 0.34
CA ILE A 227 0.21 9.52 0.87
C ILE A 227 -0.18 9.78 2.32
N ALA A 228 0.77 10.19 3.16
CA ALA A 228 0.52 10.49 4.58
C ALA A 228 -0.58 11.55 4.75
N ARG A 229 -0.55 12.63 3.96
CA ARG A 229 -1.59 13.67 3.99
C ARG A 229 -2.98 13.14 3.60
N ALA A 230 -3.06 12.24 2.62
CA ALA A 230 -4.32 11.62 2.24
C ALA A 230 -4.89 10.75 3.39
N VAL A 231 -4.02 10.00 4.07
CA VAL A 231 -4.37 9.21 5.27
C VAL A 231 -4.82 10.10 6.43
N GLU A 232 -4.07 11.15 6.74
CA GLU A 232 -4.38 12.12 7.80
C GLU A 232 -5.73 12.80 7.56
N ALA A 233 -6.02 13.18 6.31
CA ALA A 233 -7.30 13.77 5.91
C ALA A 233 -8.45 12.78 6.09
N ALA A 234 -8.30 11.53 5.61
CA ALA A 234 -9.31 10.49 5.76
C ALA A 234 -9.57 10.15 7.24
N PHE A 235 -8.51 10.04 8.05
CA PHE A 235 -8.60 9.80 9.48
C PHE A 235 -9.35 10.94 10.20
N THR A 236 -8.99 12.19 9.91
CA THR A 236 -9.63 13.37 10.53
C THR A 236 -11.11 13.44 10.18
N ALA A 237 -11.46 13.23 8.91
CA ALA A 237 -12.85 13.21 8.46
C ALA A 237 -13.65 12.09 9.14
N ALA A 238 -13.04 10.90 9.32
CA ALA A 238 -13.68 9.79 10.02
C ALA A 238 -13.98 10.09 11.49
N LEU A 239 -13.08 10.81 12.18
CA LEU A 239 -13.32 11.24 13.56
C LEU A 239 -14.46 12.25 13.64
N GLN A 240 -14.51 13.22 12.72
CA GLN A 240 -15.57 14.24 12.68
C GLN A 240 -16.94 13.64 12.38
N ALA A 241 -17.02 12.58 11.57
CA ALA A 241 -18.27 11.90 11.26
C ALA A 241 -18.81 11.02 12.42
N ALA A 242 -17.99 10.76 13.44
CA ALA A 242 -18.35 9.95 14.61
C ALA A 242 -18.80 10.80 15.82
N GLU A 243 -18.68 12.13 15.73
CA GLU A 243 -19.20 13.12 16.70
C GLU A 243 -20.67 13.48 16.40
#